data_AF-A0A373WHJ9-F1
#
_entry.id   AF-A0A373WHJ9-F1
#
_cell.length_a   1.000
_cell.length_b   1.000
_cell.length_c   1.000
_cell.angle_alpha   90.00
_cell.angle_beta   90.00
_cell.angle_gamma   90.00
#
_symmetry.space_group_name_H-M   'P 1'
#
loop_
_entity.id
_entity.type
_entity.pdbx_description
1 polymer ?
#
loop_
_entity_poly.entity_id
_entity_poly.type
_entity_poly.pdbx_seq_one_letter_code
_entity_poly.pdbx_strand_id
1 'polypeptide(L)'
;MANETELEKIDRAAEYFERYFEFEDAVTVSKENKEYLKTYIHDNDYVVKNFNIKNKIIKSLGISIGIGLVAFLLLWLLLGTKLIIVGIIAGALIFIGAGVFSIALNKYRLTAAEQKQVEVNEGINEQIIMLDDRIKQVERQRDDYYKALEKRVPFMSLDYMKNVQQIKQFLVDGKADTCEEAVDMFEESMLLQQMTDIMTKSETIEPVKDDKERFGDPLKIIKENKKKRKKEKKAKKDKK
;
A
#
# COMPACT_ATOMS: atom_id res chain seq x y z
N MET A 1 -27.42 25.11 37.20
CA MET A 1 -26.53 24.64 36.12
C MET A 1 -26.50 25.76 35.10
N ALA A 2 -25.35 26.39 34.85
CA ALA A 2 -25.26 27.42 33.82
C ALA A 2 -25.66 26.78 32.49
N ASN A 3 -26.52 27.43 31.70
CA ASN A 3 -26.82 26.98 30.35
C ASN A 3 -25.52 27.06 29.55
N GLU A 4 -25.10 25.92 29.00
CA GLU A 4 -23.98 25.85 28.05
C GLU A 4 -24.30 26.74 26.85
N THR A 5 -23.30 27.49 26.38
CA THR A 5 -23.46 28.30 25.16
C THR A 5 -23.45 27.41 23.92
N GLU A 6 -24.09 27.82 22.83
CA GLU A 6 -24.08 27.04 21.58
C GLU A 6 -22.65 26.88 21.01
N LEU A 7 -21.76 27.83 21.30
CA LEU A 7 -20.34 27.71 20.93
C LEU A 7 -19.62 26.62 21.74
N GLU A 8 -19.85 26.54 23.05
CA GLU A 8 -19.30 25.47 23.90
C GLU A 8 -19.85 24.09 23.52
N LYS A 9 -21.13 24.03 23.13
CA LYS A 9 -21.80 22.80 22.66
C LYS A 9 -21.15 22.25 21.39
N ILE A 10 -20.83 23.09 20.40
CA ILE A 10 -20.13 22.64 19.19
C ILE A 10 -18.66 22.33 19.43
N ASP A 11 -18.00 23.03 20.35
CA ASP A 11 -16.61 22.72 20.75
C ASP A 11 -16.50 21.35 21.41
N ARG A 12 -17.44 21.04 22.31
CA ARG A 12 -17.55 19.72 22.92
C ARG A 12 -17.83 18.62 21.89
N ALA A 13 -18.68 18.90 20.90
CA ALA A 13 -18.93 17.98 19.80
C ALA A 13 -17.65 17.74 18.97
N ALA A 14 -16.88 18.79 18.68
CA ALA A 14 -15.61 18.67 17.98
C ALA A 14 -14.59 17.82 18.75
N GLU A 15 -14.45 18.01 20.07
CA GLU A 15 -13.60 17.16 20.92
C GLU A 15 -14.04 15.69 20.89
N TYR A 16 -15.35 15.44 20.93
CA TYR A 16 -15.88 14.09 20.83
C TYR A 16 -15.55 13.45 19.48
N PHE A 17 -15.63 14.21 18.39
CA PHE A 17 -15.32 13.72 17.06
C PHE A 17 -13.81 13.48 16.85
N GLU A 18 -12.96 14.37 17.35
CA GLU A 18 -11.50 14.19 17.33
C GLU A 18 -11.12 12.88 18.02
N ARG A 19 -11.68 12.62 19.20
CA ARG A 19 -11.47 11.36 19.91
C ARG A 19 -11.96 10.12 19.15
N TYR A 20 -13.01 10.23 18.35
CA TYR A 20 -13.42 9.14 17.47
C TYR A 20 -12.40 8.88 16.36
N PHE A 21 -11.89 9.94 15.74
CA PHE A 21 -10.85 9.82 14.71
C PHE A 21 -9.55 9.24 15.27
N GLU A 22 -9.17 9.57 16.52
CA GLU A 22 -8.06 8.90 17.20
C GLU A 22 -8.23 7.38 17.26
N PHE A 23 -9.45 6.89 17.54
CA PHE A 23 -9.73 5.46 17.52
C PHE A 23 -9.69 4.88 16.10
N GLU A 24 -10.22 5.58 15.12
CA GLU A 24 -10.17 5.15 13.70
C GLU A 24 -8.73 5.02 13.20
N ASP A 25 -7.90 6.03 13.48
CA ASP A 25 -6.48 6.03 13.13
C ASP A 25 -5.71 4.93 13.87
N ALA A 26 -5.99 4.72 15.16
CA ALA A 26 -5.38 3.64 15.93
C ALA A 26 -5.69 2.26 15.34
N VAL A 27 -6.92 2.03 14.83
CA VAL A 27 -7.28 0.79 14.13
C VAL A 27 -6.50 0.66 12.83
N THR A 28 -6.44 1.73 12.03
CA THR A 28 -5.74 1.74 10.73
C THR A 28 -4.26 1.43 10.89
N VAL A 29 -3.55 2.19 11.75
CA VAL A 29 -2.13 1.99 12.04
C VAL A 29 -1.86 0.58 12.59
N SER A 30 -2.75 0.05 13.44
CA SER A 30 -2.59 -1.30 13.98
C SER A 30 -2.71 -2.38 12.90
N LYS A 31 -3.61 -2.20 11.92
CA LYS A 31 -3.75 -3.10 10.76
C LYS A 31 -2.52 -3.05 9.86
N GLU A 32 -2.00 -1.86 9.60
CA GLU A 32 -0.76 -1.67 8.83
C GLU A 32 0.44 -2.32 9.52
N ASN A 33 0.59 -2.13 10.83
CA ASN A 33 1.65 -2.77 11.62
C ASN A 33 1.57 -4.30 11.56
N LYS A 34 0.35 -4.86 11.59
CA LYS A 34 0.12 -6.30 11.43
C LYS A 34 0.58 -6.80 10.06
N GLU A 35 0.31 -6.04 9.01
CA GLU A 35 0.75 -6.38 7.65
C GLU A 35 2.28 -6.26 7.51
N TYR A 36 2.86 -5.21 8.09
CA TYR A 36 4.30 -5.02 8.14
C TYR A 36 5.03 -6.19 8.82
N LEU A 37 4.54 -6.68 9.96
CA LEU A 37 5.13 -7.82 10.66
C LEU A 37 5.17 -9.10 9.80
N LYS A 38 4.16 -9.33 8.95
CA LYS A 38 4.13 -10.49 8.05
C LYS A 38 5.27 -10.48 7.03
N THR A 39 5.81 -9.31 6.70
CA THR A 39 6.91 -9.21 5.72
C THR A 39 8.21 -9.87 6.19
N TYR A 40 8.38 -10.05 7.50
CA TYR A 40 9.54 -10.69 8.11
C TYR A 40 9.41 -12.21 8.27
N ILE A 41 8.23 -12.75 7.99
CA ILE A 41 8.01 -14.19 8.00
C ILE A 41 8.59 -14.75 6.70
N HIS A 42 9.60 -15.61 6.84
CA HIS A 42 10.29 -16.21 5.71
C HIS A 42 10.31 -17.73 5.83
N ASP A 43 10.18 -18.42 4.70
CA ASP A 43 10.30 -19.87 4.64
C ASP A 43 11.76 -20.32 4.63
N ASN A 44 11.97 -21.63 4.76
CA ASN A 44 13.30 -22.22 4.71
C ASN A 44 13.98 -22.00 3.35
N ASP A 45 13.22 -21.97 2.25
CA ASP A 45 13.77 -21.76 0.91
C ASP A 45 14.42 -20.37 0.78
N TYR A 46 13.80 -19.34 1.35
CA TYR A 46 14.38 -18.01 1.46
C TYR A 46 15.68 -18.02 2.27
N VAL A 47 15.70 -18.69 3.43
CA VAL A 47 16.90 -18.80 4.28
C VAL A 47 18.04 -19.51 3.55
N VAL A 48 17.76 -20.64 2.90
CA VAL A 48 18.75 -21.42 2.13
C VAL A 48 19.34 -20.58 0.99
N LYS A 49 18.48 -19.87 0.26
CA LYS A 49 18.89 -18.99 -0.84
C LYS A 49 19.76 -17.84 -0.34
N ASN A 50 19.35 -17.15 0.72
CA ASN A 50 20.08 -16.01 1.27
C ASN A 50 21.40 -16.43 1.96
N PHE A 51 21.42 -17.61 2.58
CA PHE A 51 22.63 -18.16 3.21
C PHE A 51 23.71 -18.50 2.18
N ASN A 52 23.33 -18.79 0.93
CA ASN A 52 24.21 -19.03 -0.21
C ASN A 52 25.26 -20.13 0.07
N ILE A 53 24.78 -21.31 0.50
CA ILE A 53 25.64 -22.40 0.97
C ILE A 53 26.62 -22.88 -0.11
N LYS A 54 26.22 -22.90 -1.39
CA LYS A 54 27.08 -23.32 -2.51
C LYS A 54 28.34 -22.45 -2.61
N ASN A 55 28.18 -21.13 -2.57
CA ASN A 55 29.30 -20.19 -2.62
C ASN A 55 30.20 -20.32 -1.38
N LYS A 56 29.61 -20.48 -0.19
CA LYS A 56 30.37 -20.68 1.06
C LYS A 56 31.17 -21.98 1.06
N ILE A 57 30.60 -23.07 0.55
CA ILE A 57 31.28 -24.36 0.39
C ILE A 57 32.46 -24.22 -0.57
N ILE A 58 32.27 -23.63 -1.76
CA ILE A 58 33.34 -23.43 -2.75
C ILE A 58 34.49 -22.61 -2.15
N LYS A 59 34.18 -21.49 -1.47
CA LYS A 59 35.20 -20.67 -0.79
C LYS A 59 35.95 -21.48 0.28
N SER A 60 35.25 -22.27 1.08
CA SER A 60 35.87 -23.08 2.13
C SER A 60 36.75 -24.21 1.58
N LEU A 61 36.36 -24.82 0.45
CA LEU A 61 37.18 -25.80 -0.27
C LEU A 61 38.45 -25.15 -0.84
N GLY A 62 38.36 -23.93 -1.37
CA GLY A 62 39.55 -23.18 -1.79
C GLY A 62 40.53 -22.95 -0.65
N ILE A 63 40.03 -22.62 0.55
CA ILE A 63 40.85 -22.46 1.76
C ILE A 63 41.47 -23.80 2.18
N SER A 64 40.72 -24.90 2.15
CA SER A 64 41.27 -26.21 2.52
C SER A 64 42.39 -26.66 1.58
N ILE A 65 42.29 -26.37 0.27
CA ILE A 65 43.37 -26.60 -0.70
C ILE A 65 44.62 -25.81 -0.26
N GLY A 66 44.46 -24.53 0.06
CA GLY A 66 45.56 -23.68 0.52
C GLY A 66 46.24 -24.23 1.78
N ILE A 67 45.45 -24.66 2.78
CA ILE A 67 45.97 -25.26 4.02
C ILE A 67 46.75 -26.55 3.72
N GLY A 68 46.21 -27.42 2.86
CA GLY A 68 46.87 -28.67 2.47
C GLY A 68 48.22 -28.42 1.77
N LEU A 69 48.28 -27.41 0.88
CA LEU A 69 49.52 -27.02 0.19
C LEU A 69 50.55 -26.42 1.16
N VAL A 70 50.14 -25.55 2.09
CA VAL A 70 51.04 -24.98 3.10
C VAL A 70 51.60 -26.08 4.01
N ALA A 71 50.75 -27.02 4.45
CA ALA A 71 51.19 -28.15 5.27
C ALA A 71 52.19 -29.04 4.50
N PHE A 72 51.94 -29.31 3.22
CA PHE A 72 52.88 -30.03 2.36
C PHE A 72 54.23 -29.31 2.26
N LEU A 73 54.22 -28.01 1.94
CA LEU A 73 55.46 -27.22 1.79
C LEU A 73 56.27 -27.17 3.09
N LEU A 74 55.62 -27.02 4.24
CA LEU A 74 56.28 -27.03 5.54
C LEU A 74 56.93 -28.39 5.84
N LEU A 75 56.20 -29.49 5.62
CA LEU A 75 56.74 -30.85 5.79
C LEU A 75 57.89 -31.14 4.84
N TRP A 76 57.81 -30.67 3.60
CA TRP A 76 58.86 -30.82 2.61
C TRP A 76 60.14 -30.08 3.01
N LEU A 77 60.00 -28.85 3.53
CA LEU A 77 61.12 -28.02 3.98
C LEU A 77 61.82 -28.62 5.22
N LEU A 78 61.05 -29.26 6.11
CA LEU A 78 61.55 -29.91 7.33
C LEU A 78 62.22 -31.27 7.09
N LEU A 79 61.61 -32.12 6.25
CA LEU A 79 62.04 -33.51 6.06
C LEU A 79 62.97 -33.71 4.84
N GLY A 80 63.09 -32.69 4.00
CA GLY A 80 63.91 -32.72 2.78
C GLY A 80 63.34 -33.58 1.66
N THR A 81 64.06 -33.66 0.54
CA THR A 81 63.58 -34.29 -0.71
C THR A 81 63.44 -35.82 -0.64
N LYS A 82 64.10 -36.48 0.32
CA LYS A 82 64.05 -37.94 0.45
C LYS A 82 62.73 -38.48 1.01
N LEU A 83 61.89 -37.63 1.62
CA LEU A 83 60.63 -38.00 2.26
C LEU A 83 59.41 -37.28 1.66
N ILE A 84 59.49 -36.84 0.39
CA ILE A 84 58.40 -36.10 -0.30
C ILE A 84 57.07 -36.84 -0.25
N ILE A 85 57.08 -38.17 -0.41
CA ILE A 85 55.86 -39.00 -0.38
C ILE A 85 55.11 -38.84 0.94
N VAL A 86 55.82 -38.74 2.07
CA VAL A 86 55.22 -38.52 3.39
C VAL A 86 54.53 -37.16 3.46
N GLY A 87 55.19 -36.12 2.94
CA GLY A 87 54.61 -34.79 2.85
C GLY A 87 53.33 -34.77 2.01
N ILE A 88 53.33 -35.45 0.85
CA ILE A 88 52.16 -35.51 -0.05
C ILE A 88 50.98 -36.18 0.67
N ILE A 89 51.20 -37.33 1.31
CA ILE A 89 50.15 -38.07 2.03
C ILE A 89 49.59 -37.21 3.18
N ALA A 90 50.47 -36.57 3.96
CA ALA A 90 50.05 -35.71 5.06
C ALA A 90 49.25 -34.49 4.57
N GLY A 91 49.72 -33.81 3.52
CA GLY A 91 49.01 -32.68 2.92
C GLY A 91 47.63 -33.08 2.36
N ALA A 92 47.53 -34.25 1.72
CA ALA A 92 46.27 -34.79 1.22
C ALA A 92 45.28 -35.11 2.36
N LEU A 93 45.75 -35.73 3.45
CA LEU A 93 44.91 -36.01 4.62
C LEU A 93 44.38 -34.72 5.27
N ILE A 94 45.23 -33.70 5.40
CA ILE A 94 44.85 -32.39 5.94
C ILE A 94 43.82 -31.71 5.04
N PHE A 95 44.01 -31.75 3.71
CA PHE A 95 43.06 -31.21 2.76
C PHE A 95 41.68 -31.86 2.87
N ILE A 96 41.62 -33.21 2.89
CA ILE A 96 40.37 -33.96 2.99
C ILE A 96 39.69 -33.67 4.34
N GLY A 97 40.45 -33.72 5.44
CA GLY A 97 39.93 -33.44 6.78
C GLY A 97 39.35 -32.02 6.90
N ALA A 98 40.11 -31.00 6.49
CA ALA A 98 39.67 -29.62 6.50
C ALA A 98 38.48 -29.36 5.56
N GLY A 99 38.44 -30.03 4.41
CA GLY A 99 37.34 -29.94 3.45
C GLY A 99 36.03 -30.51 4.02
N VAL A 100 36.06 -31.74 4.54
CA VAL A 100 34.89 -32.39 5.16
C VAL A 100 34.40 -31.59 6.36
N PHE A 101 35.31 -31.15 7.23
CA PHE A 101 34.98 -30.32 8.38
C PHE A 101 34.30 -29.01 7.97
N SER A 102 34.82 -28.32 6.96
CA SER A 102 34.25 -27.05 6.49
C SER A 102 32.86 -27.20 5.88
N ILE A 103 32.62 -28.29 5.13
CA ILE A 103 31.29 -28.61 4.60
C ILE A 103 30.31 -28.88 5.75
N ALA A 104 30.72 -29.70 6.72
CA ALA A 104 29.91 -30.00 7.90
C ALA A 104 29.58 -28.74 8.71
N LEU A 105 30.57 -27.86 8.93
CA LEU A 105 30.39 -26.60 9.65
C LEU A 105 29.39 -25.67 8.95
N ASN A 106 29.48 -25.54 7.62
CA ASN A 106 28.54 -24.70 6.86
C ASN A 106 27.11 -25.28 6.86
N LYS A 107 26.96 -26.61 6.82
CA LYS A 107 25.66 -27.25 6.98
C LYS A 107 25.08 -27.01 8.37
N TYR A 108 25.89 -27.17 9.42
CA TYR A 108 25.47 -26.87 10.80
C TYR A 108 25.00 -25.42 10.96
N ARG A 109 25.75 -24.46 10.40
CA ARG A 109 25.37 -23.05 10.39
C ARG A 109 24.07 -22.76 9.64
N LEU A 110 23.81 -23.48 8.54
CA LEU A 110 22.56 -23.36 7.80
C LEU A 110 21.39 -23.88 8.65
N THR A 111 21.53 -25.07 9.25
CA THR A 111 20.49 -25.63 10.13
C THR A 111 20.21 -24.72 11.33
N ALA A 112 21.24 -24.13 11.93
CA ALA A 112 21.06 -23.14 13.00
C ALA A 112 20.35 -21.87 12.51
N ALA A 113 20.61 -21.42 11.28
CA ALA A 113 19.91 -20.27 10.68
C ALA A 113 18.44 -20.58 10.37
N GLU A 114 18.14 -21.79 9.88
CA GLU A 114 16.77 -22.28 9.66
C GLU A 114 16.00 -22.33 10.98
N GLN A 115 16.58 -22.92 12.03
CA GLN A 115 15.97 -22.97 13.36
C GLN A 115 15.69 -21.58 13.93
N LYS A 116 16.66 -20.67 13.82
CA LYS A 116 16.47 -19.28 14.25
C LYS A 116 15.35 -18.60 13.47
N GLN A 117 15.22 -18.86 12.17
CA GLN A 117 14.12 -18.29 11.38
C GLN A 117 12.77 -18.86 11.81
N VAL A 118 12.69 -20.16 12.15
CA VAL A 118 11.46 -20.76 12.69
C VAL A 118 11.06 -20.09 14.01
N GLU A 119 12.00 -19.93 14.95
CA GLU A 119 11.76 -19.25 16.22
C GLU A 119 11.30 -17.79 16.02
N VAL A 120 11.95 -17.06 15.11
CA VAL A 120 11.55 -15.69 14.75
C VAL A 120 10.15 -15.66 14.14
N ASN A 121 9.83 -16.60 13.24
CA ASN A 121 8.50 -16.70 12.63
C ASN A 121 7.43 -17.01 13.68
N GLU A 122 7.70 -17.91 14.63
CA GLU A 122 6.80 -18.23 15.74
C GLU A 122 6.56 -17.00 16.63
N GLY A 123 7.63 -16.30 17.04
CA GLY A 123 7.50 -15.08 17.84
C GLY A 123 6.77 -13.93 17.11
N ILE A 124 6.96 -13.80 15.80
CA ILE A 124 6.19 -12.83 14.99
C ILE A 124 4.72 -13.25 14.91
N ASN A 125 4.43 -14.54 14.74
CA ASN A 125 3.06 -15.05 14.71
C ASN A 125 2.34 -14.80 16.04
N GLU A 126 3.00 -15.01 17.18
CA GLU A 126 2.46 -14.67 18.50
C GLU A 126 2.14 -13.17 18.62
N GLN A 127 3.06 -12.31 18.15
CA GLN A 127 2.81 -10.86 18.11
C GLN A 127 1.63 -10.50 17.22
N ILE A 128 1.50 -11.15 16.05
CA ILE A 128 0.36 -10.95 15.14
C ILE A 128 -0.96 -11.35 15.82
N ILE A 129 -0.98 -12.45 16.57
CA ILE A 129 -2.18 -12.90 17.30
C ILE A 129 -2.56 -11.88 18.39
N MET A 130 -1.60 -11.46 19.22
CA MET A 130 -1.84 -10.45 20.25
C MET A 130 -2.30 -9.12 19.64
N LEU A 131 -1.71 -8.72 18.51
CA LEU A 131 -2.09 -7.50 17.80
C LEU A 131 -3.49 -7.61 17.19
N ASP A 132 -3.87 -8.78 16.67
CA ASP A 132 -5.22 -9.04 16.15
C ASP A 132 -6.29 -8.88 17.24
N ASP A 133 -6.04 -9.42 18.44
CA ASP A 133 -6.96 -9.26 19.56
C ASP A 133 -7.05 -7.81 20.04
N ARG A 134 -5.94 -7.07 20.04
CA ARG A 134 -5.93 -5.63 20.33
C ARG A 134 -6.71 -4.84 19.28
N ILE A 135 -6.53 -5.13 17.99
CA ILE A 135 -7.30 -4.50 16.90
C ILE A 135 -8.80 -4.71 17.14
N LYS A 136 -9.25 -5.94 17.42
CA LYS A 136 -10.66 -6.23 17.72
C LYS A 136 -11.18 -5.49 18.95
N GLN A 137 -10.34 -5.23 19.94
CA GLN A 137 -10.74 -4.42 21.11
C GLN A 137 -10.92 -2.96 20.73
N VAL A 138 -9.97 -2.37 19.99
CA VAL A 138 -10.05 -0.97 19.57
C VAL A 138 -11.19 -0.76 18.57
N GLU A 139 -11.42 -1.70 17.64
CA GLU A 139 -12.58 -1.65 16.73
C GLU A 139 -13.90 -1.63 17.51
N ARG A 140 -14.06 -2.48 18.53
CA ARG A 140 -15.24 -2.45 19.40
C ARG A 140 -15.37 -1.12 20.15
N GLN A 141 -14.27 -0.61 20.71
CA GLN A 141 -14.27 0.69 21.40
C GLN A 141 -14.70 1.82 20.46
N ARG A 142 -14.17 1.84 19.23
CA ARG A 142 -14.53 2.80 18.19
C ARG A 142 -16.02 2.70 17.85
N ASP A 143 -16.53 1.50 17.61
CA ASP A 143 -17.92 1.28 17.18
C ASP A 143 -18.92 1.59 18.31
N ASP A 144 -18.60 1.24 19.55
CA ASP A 144 -19.40 1.58 20.72
C ASP A 144 -19.37 3.09 20.99
N TYR A 145 -18.21 3.73 20.78
CA TYR A 145 -18.08 5.18 20.89
C TYR A 145 -18.89 5.91 19.81
N TYR A 146 -18.88 5.43 18.57
CA TYR A 146 -19.72 5.96 17.48
C TYR A 146 -21.21 5.93 17.84
N LYS A 147 -21.71 4.80 18.35
CA LYS A 147 -23.10 4.70 18.84
C LYS A 147 -23.40 5.65 20.00
N ALA A 148 -22.41 5.93 20.84
CA ALA A 148 -22.56 6.89 21.92
C ALA A 148 -22.57 8.35 21.40
N LEU A 149 -21.87 8.64 20.30
CA LEU A 149 -21.85 9.96 19.67
C LEU A 149 -23.23 10.40 19.20
N GLU A 150 -24.03 9.50 18.61
CA GLU A 150 -25.42 9.79 18.18
C GLU A 150 -26.27 10.38 19.31
N LYS A 151 -26.01 9.97 20.56
CA LYS A 151 -26.71 10.49 21.74
C LYS A 151 -26.09 11.74 22.33
N ARG A 152 -24.76 11.89 22.19
CA ARG A 152 -24.00 13.02 22.74
C ARG A 152 -24.09 14.27 21.86
N VAL A 153 -24.29 14.09 20.56
CA VAL A 153 -24.41 15.17 19.58
C VAL A 153 -25.75 15.01 18.84
N PRO A 154 -26.88 15.37 19.48
CA PRO A 154 -28.21 15.17 18.88
C PRO A 154 -28.55 16.19 17.79
N PHE A 155 -27.80 17.29 17.71
CA PHE A 155 -28.09 18.43 16.83
C PHE A 155 -27.46 18.32 15.43
N MET A 156 -26.63 17.30 15.19
CA MET A 156 -25.86 17.14 13.95
C MET A 156 -25.81 15.66 13.55
N SER A 157 -25.92 15.38 12.25
CA SER A 157 -25.60 14.05 11.71
C SER A 157 -24.11 13.74 11.83
N LEU A 158 -23.78 12.48 12.14
CA LEU A 158 -22.39 12.02 12.22
C LEU A 158 -21.68 12.05 10.84
N ASP A 159 -22.44 12.13 9.74
CA ASP A 159 -21.86 12.29 8.40
C ASP A 159 -21.07 13.60 8.26
N TYR A 160 -21.39 14.62 9.07
CA TYR A 160 -20.76 15.93 9.03
C TYR A 160 -19.62 16.10 10.05
N MET A 161 -19.21 15.03 10.74
CA MET A 161 -18.14 15.08 11.76
C MET A 161 -16.85 15.72 11.25
N LYS A 162 -16.47 15.45 10.00
CA LYS A 162 -15.27 16.01 9.36
C LYS A 162 -15.37 17.51 9.10
N ASN A 163 -16.59 18.04 9.04
CA ASN A 163 -16.90 19.43 8.74
C ASN A 163 -17.28 20.24 9.98
N VAL A 164 -17.16 19.67 11.19
CA VAL A 164 -17.54 20.34 12.45
C VAL A 164 -16.91 21.72 12.62
N GLN A 165 -15.66 21.92 12.18
CA GLN A 165 -14.99 23.22 12.24
C GLN A 165 -15.58 24.25 11.26
N GLN A 166 -16.04 23.80 10.08
CA GLN A 166 -16.73 24.66 9.12
C GLN A 166 -18.12 25.04 9.65
N ILE A 167 -18.82 24.09 10.27
CA ILE A 167 -20.12 24.34 10.91
C ILE A 167 -19.97 25.35 12.07
N LYS A 168 -18.95 25.17 12.90
CA LYS A 168 -18.59 26.12 13.97
C LYS A 168 -18.37 27.53 13.45
N GLN A 169 -17.83 27.69 12.24
CA GLN A 169 -17.58 29.02 11.68
C GLN A 169 -18.86 29.83 11.48
N PHE A 170 -20.01 29.21 11.19
CA PHE A 170 -21.28 29.93 11.07
C PHE A 170 -21.74 30.56 12.38
N LEU A 171 -21.46 29.91 13.51
CA LEU A 171 -21.71 30.46 14.85
C LEU A 171 -20.73 31.59 15.18
N VAL A 172 -19.44 31.40 14.87
CA VAL A 172 -18.39 32.42 15.13
C VAL A 172 -18.62 33.67 14.29
N ASP A 173 -19.06 33.52 13.04
CA ASP A 173 -19.38 34.63 12.13
C ASP A 173 -20.68 35.36 12.51
N GLY A 174 -21.44 34.85 13.49
CA GLY A 174 -22.75 35.39 13.87
C GLY A 174 -23.82 35.21 12.79
N LYS A 175 -23.65 34.22 11.91
CA LYS A 175 -24.63 33.86 10.86
C LYS A 175 -25.70 32.92 11.40
N ALA A 176 -25.37 32.12 12.41
CA ALA A 176 -26.29 31.24 13.13
C ALA A 176 -26.32 31.64 14.61
N ASP A 177 -27.50 31.56 15.21
CA ASP A 177 -27.69 31.74 16.64
C ASP A 177 -27.68 30.40 17.40
N THR A 178 -27.93 29.27 16.71
CA THR A 178 -27.96 27.92 17.29
C THR A 178 -27.11 26.91 16.53
N CYS A 179 -26.67 25.85 17.20
CA CYS A 179 -25.94 24.76 16.56
C CYS A 179 -26.74 24.12 15.42
N GLU A 180 -28.05 23.91 15.61
CA GLU A 180 -28.95 23.33 14.62
C GLU A 180 -29.02 24.20 13.35
N GLU A 181 -29.18 25.51 13.52
CA GLU A 181 -29.20 26.47 12.39
C GLU A 181 -27.85 26.51 11.65
N ALA A 182 -26.74 26.38 12.38
CA ALA A 182 -25.42 26.28 11.78
C ALA A 182 -25.25 25.00 10.93
N VAL A 183 -25.86 23.88 11.34
CA VAL A 183 -25.90 22.65 10.55
C VAL A 183 -26.76 22.84 9.31
N ASP A 184 -27.96 23.39 9.43
CA ASP A 184 -28.87 23.62 8.31
C ASP A 184 -28.22 24.51 7.24
N MET A 185 -27.58 25.61 7.65
CA MET A 185 -26.82 26.47 6.72
C MET A 185 -25.65 25.74 6.05
N PHE A 186 -24.98 24.83 6.77
CA PHE A 186 -23.93 24.01 6.18
C PHE A 186 -24.50 23.04 5.13
N GLU A 187 -25.60 22.36 5.42
CA GLU A 187 -26.28 21.48 4.47
C GLU A 187 -26.72 22.22 3.21
N GLU A 188 -27.33 23.40 3.36
CA GLU A 188 -27.70 24.27 2.25
C GLU A 188 -26.47 24.67 1.41
N SER A 189 -25.37 25.03 2.07
CA SER A 189 -24.11 25.38 1.38
C SER A 189 -23.56 24.21 0.56
N MET A 190 -23.66 22.98 1.09
CA MET A 190 -23.22 21.77 0.40
C MET A 190 -24.11 21.48 -0.82
N LEU A 191 -25.43 21.63 -0.70
CA LEU A 191 -26.37 21.46 -1.81
C LEU A 191 -26.10 22.48 -2.93
N LEU A 192 -25.86 23.73 -2.58
CA LEU A 192 -25.49 24.77 -3.54
C LEU A 192 -24.17 24.47 -4.24
N GLN A 193 -23.17 23.98 -3.50
CA GLN A 193 -21.89 23.53 -4.07
C GLN A 193 -22.10 22.37 -5.05
N GLN A 194 -22.90 21.37 -4.69
CA GLN A 194 -23.22 20.24 -5.58
C GLN A 194 -23.95 20.69 -6.85
N MET A 195 -24.91 21.63 -6.75
CA MET A 195 -25.56 22.21 -7.92
C MET A 195 -24.57 22.96 -8.81
N THR A 196 -23.66 23.72 -8.22
CA THR A 196 -22.61 24.45 -8.95
C THR A 196 -21.66 23.49 -9.67
N ASP A 197 -21.25 22.41 -9.00
CA ASP A 197 -20.42 21.36 -9.57
C ASP A 197 -21.14 20.62 -10.71
N ILE A 198 -22.45 20.41 -10.61
CA ILE A 198 -23.27 19.83 -11.68
C ILE A 198 -23.38 20.81 -12.85
N MET A 199 -23.66 22.09 -12.60
CA MET A 199 -23.78 23.11 -13.66
C MET A 199 -22.46 23.27 -14.41
N THR A 200 -21.33 23.36 -13.71
CA THR A 200 -20.00 23.44 -14.32
C THR A 200 -19.64 22.16 -15.10
N LYS A 201 -20.00 20.97 -14.60
CA LYS A 201 -19.86 19.73 -15.37
C LYS A 201 -20.81 19.65 -16.57
N SER A 202 -22.00 20.26 -16.49
CA SER A 202 -22.94 20.36 -17.61
C SER A 202 -22.50 21.40 -18.66
N GLU A 203 -21.74 22.42 -18.27
CA GLU A 203 -21.10 23.35 -19.21
C GLU A 203 -19.91 22.71 -19.94
N THR A 204 -19.30 21.65 -19.40
CA THR A 204 -18.45 20.71 -20.15
C THR A 204 -19.25 19.70 -20.99
N ILE A 205 -20.37 20.13 -21.59
CA ILE A 205 -20.73 19.57 -22.90
C ILE A 205 -19.65 20.10 -23.84
N GLU A 206 -18.78 19.22 -24.33
CA GLU A 206 -17.85 19.56 -25.40
C GLU A 206 -18.59 20.43 -26.43
N PRO A 207 -18.05 21.58 -26.86
CA PRO A 207 -18.67 22.30 -27.97
C PRO A 207 -18.84 21.26 -29.07
N VAL A 208 -20.05 21.09 -29.59
CA VAL A 208 -20.36 20.15 -30.68
C VAL A 208 -19.40 20.46 -31.83
N LYS A 209 -18.24 19.83 -31.77
CA LYS A 209 -17.15 19.98 -32.71
C LYS A 209 -17.46 18.93 -33.75
N ASP A 210 -17.86 19.46 -34.89
CA ASP A 210 -17.80 18.82 -36.20
C ASP A 210 -18.96 17.94 -36.68
N ASP A 211 -20.20 18.45 -36.59
CA ASP A 211 -21.28 17.95 -37.44
C ASP A 211 -21.07 18.24 -38.95
N LYS A 212 -20.11 19.10 -39.32
CA LYS A 212 -19.75 19.35 -40.73
C LYS A 212 -19.01 18.18 -41.35
N GLU A 213 -18.13 17.49 -40.61
CA GLU A 213 -17.45 16.30 -41.09
C GLU A 213 -18.39 15.09 -41.21
N ARG A 214 -19.39 14.97 -40.32
CA ARG A 214 -20.29 13.81 -40.29
C ARG A 214 -21.46 13.88 -41.28
N PHE A 215 -22.03 15.07 -41.50
CA PHE A 215 -23.23 15.23 -42.33
C PHE A 215 -22.94 15.83 -43.72
N GLY A 216 -21.71 16.32 -43.95
CA GLY A 216 -21.32 17.00 -45.18
C GLY A 216 -22.04 18.34 -45.36
N ASP A 217 -21.45 19.26 -46.13
CA ASP A 217 -22.01 20.59 -46.36
C ASP A 217 -23.40 20.50 -47.06
N PRO A 218 -24.50 20.84 -46.38
CA PRO A 218 -25.85 20.66 -46.91
C PRO A 218 -26.08 21.44 -48.21
N LEU A 219 -25.33 22.53 -48.44
CA LEU A 219 -25.40 23.31 -49.68
C LEU A 219 -24.81 22.56 -50.88
N LYS A 220 -23.82 21.69 -50.68
CA LYS A 220 -23.28 20.84 -51.75
C LYS A 220 -24.30 19.77 -52.17
N ILE A 221 -24.96 19.12 -51.20
CA ILE A 221 -26.00 18.12 -51.45
C ILE A 221 -27.19 18.74 -52.20
N ILE A 222 -27.63 19.94 -51.80
CA ILE A 222 -28.71 20.66 -52.49
C ILE A 222 -28.30 21.03 -53.93
N LYS A 223 -27.05 21.48 -54.14
CA LYS A 223 -26.54 21.81 -55.49
C LYS A 223 -26.45 20.57 -56.39
N GLU A 224 -25.99 19.43 -55.88
CA GLU A 224 -25.95 18.18 -56.64
C GLU A 224 -27.34 17.66 -57.00
N ASN A 225 -28.28 17.66 -56.05
CA ASN A 225 -29.66 17.24 -56.31
C ASN A 225 -30.36 18.15 -57.34
N LYS A 226 -30.07 19.45 -57.31
CA LYS A 226 -30.59 20.40 -58.31
C LYS A 226 -29.97 20.16 -59.70
N LYS A 227 -28.69 19.76 -59.78
CA LYS A 227 -28.05 19.36 -61.04
C LYS A 227 -28.63 18.04 -61.60
N LYS A 228 -28.80 17.01 -60.76
CA LYS A 228 -29.43 15.72 -61.17
C LYS A 228 -30.85 15.94 -61.72
N ARG A 229 -31.69 16.69 -61.00
CA ARG A 229 -33.05 17.05 -61.46
C ARG A 229 -33.07 17.81 -62.79
N LYS A 230 -32.09 18.68 -63.06
CA LYS A 230 -31.99 19.38 -64.36
C LYS A 230 -31.59 18.44 -65.50
N LYS A 231 -30.69 17.48 -65.25
CA LYS A 231 -30.30 16.47 -66.26
C LYS A 231 -31.45 15.52 -66.58
N GLU A 232 -32.19 15.04 -65.58
CA GLU A 232 -33.37 14.19 -65.78
C GLU A 232 -34.49 14.90 -66.55
N LYS A 233 -34.72 16.19 -66.28
CA LYS A 233 -35.70 17.00 -67.04
C LYS A 233 -35.31 17.22 -68.50
N LYS A 234 -34.01 17.30 -68.82
CA LYS A 234 -33.52 17.36 -70.20
C LYS A 234 -33.65 16.00 -70.90
N ALA A 235 -33.23 14.92 -70.25
CA ALA A 235 -33.34 13.56 -70.80
C ALA A 235 -34.79 13.10 -71.04
N LYS A 236 -35.77 13.61 -70.27
CA LYS A 236 -37.20 13.38 -70.51
C LYS A 236 -37.80 14.26 -71.62
N LYS A 237 -37.15 15.39 -71.97
CA LYS A 237 -37.54 16.24 -73.10
C LYS A 237 -36.99 15.73 -74.43
N ASP A 238 -35.86 15.05 -74.42
CA ASP A 238 -35.23 14.51 -75.63
C ASP A 238 -35.79 13.11 -76.03
N LYS A 239 -36.72 12.55 -75.24
CA LYS A 239 -37.41 11.27 -75.50
C LYS A 239 -38.91 11.42 -75.80
N LYS A 240 -39.38 12.63 -76.10
CA LYS A 240 -40.77 12.95 -76.44
C LYS A 240 -40.79 13.79 -77.70
#